data_AF-A0A5N6D852-F1
#
_entry.id   AF-A0A5N6D852-F1
#
_cell.length_a   1.000
_cell.length_b   1.000
_cell.length_c   1.000
_cell.angle_alpha   90.00
_cell.angle_beta   90.00
_cell.angle_gamma   90.00
#
_symmetry.space_group_name_H-M   'P 1'
#
loop_
_entity.id
_entity.type
_entity.pdbx_description
1 polymer ?
#
loop_
_entity_poly.entity_id
_entity_poly.type
_entity_poly.pdbx_seq_one_letter_code
_entity_poly.pdbx_strand_id
1 'polypeptide(L)'
;MAYHSDDSAIPAHIPAFAKPLAPYIKSRQEALRIRQVLTSYLRSQITFADDNPDYPNAHARSHLSLCVPQDAVVDVKHIPPELTGLRREYLLALQANVNARKEYRLVSDRYNSGKTQGQPSGGVNTHPVDPNSELQAYLELLRDRRRHAKLQVFQRYLEELKKRDIIKPEDFDRIGNRGQQSALPPDLEDQNGCASENGIEDLMHNLERAVIRARNQLEREKRLLEELKAQHDSEDGSENDGIAIGAKVTALQQTRDVLVQWVEEKLGSVGNNEDGPVQELPPEEIEKSANLLEDQKAQIAEQYAAYVDARKRLLDAASRACQPIGTSSVQPASRPTEKRKTTPEETPTLEPVDVLSFADEQLLPLSKCQRALALQKFYLTGTLAKEKSTTLRILNRLRDESRLLPEYPMPARQPRFKHAAAAINARHATTPVEPAKPDEVVALAEAWAFASEAAGTSERENVEHNLEDGIETAQDAEQALQEVYNILNQDLEEVLRNKVDQDEAESSRSNARPRAKGPWAKLDGQIGVTE
;
A
#
# COMPACT_ATOMS: atom_id res chain seq x y z
N MET A 1 -16.36 62.00 -35.47
CA MET A 1 -15.02 61.87 -34.86
C MET A 1 -14.46 60.53 -35.28
N ALA A 2 -13.30 60.54 -35.93
CA ALA A 2 -12.74 59.41 -36.66
C ALA A 2 -12.32 58.28 -35.71
N TYR A 3 -12.75 57.05 -36.02
CA TYR A 3 -12.27 55.84 -35.37
C TYR A 3 -10.92 55.48 -35.99
N HIS A 4 -9.85 55.66 -35.21
CA HIS A 4 -8.58 55.00 -35.48
C HIS A 4 -8.73 53.52 -35.15
N SER A 5 -8.93 52.72 -36.20
CA SER A 5 -8.80 51.27 -36.15
C SER A 5 -7.30 50.95 -36.14
N ASP A 6 -6.73 50.73 -34.95
CA ASP A 6 -5.38 50.18 -34.82
C ASP A 6 -5.40 48.71 -35.26
N ASP A 7 -4.90 48.51 -36.48
CA ASP A 7 -4.85 47.26 -37.23
C ASP A 7 -3.60 46.44 -36.88
N SER A 8 -3.34 46.20 -35.58
CA SER A 8 -2.15 45.45 -35.15
C SER A 8 -2.46 44.33 -34.18
N ALA A 9 -2.16 43.11 -34.64
CA ALA A 9 -2.08 41.83 -33.93
C ALA A 9 -3.35 40.93 -33.93
N ILE A 10 -3.81 40.53 -35.11
CA ILE A 10 -4.57 39.29 -35.30
C ILE A 10 -3.62 38.11 -34.97
N PRO A 11 -3.88 37.26 -33.96
CA PRO A 11 -3.09 36.07 -33.74
C PRO A 11 -3.42 35.02 -34.81
N ALA A 12 -2.37 34.45 -35.39
CA ALA A 12 -2.29 33.20 -36.14
C ALA A 12 -3.62 32.49 -36.48
N HIS A 13 -3.91 32.41 -37.78
CA HIS A 13 -4.84 31.48 -38.47
C HIS A 13 -5.90 30.79 -37.58
N ILE A 14 -7.03 31.47 -37.35
CA ILE A 14 -8.19 30.89 -36.66
C ILE A 14 -8.78 29.75 -37.53
N PRO A 15 -8.87 28.50 -37.03
CA PRO A 15 -9.47 27.39 -37.77
C PRO A 15 -10.92 27.67 -38.19
N ALA A 16 -11.39 27.09 -39.29
CA ALA A 16 -12.72 27.36 -39.85
C ALA A 16 -13.88 27.16 -38.83
N PHE A 17 -13.76 26.19 -37.93
CA PHE A 17 -14.75 25.93 -36.88
C PHE A 17 -14.78 27.00 -35.77
N ALA A 18 -13.69 27.75 -35.60
CA ALA A 18 -13.54 28.78 -34.58
C ALA A 18 -13.82 30.20 -35.11
N LYS A 19 -14.10 30.36 -36.42
CA LYS A 19 -14.52 31.64 -37.02
C LYS A 19 -15.75 32.27 -36.35
N PRO A 20 -16.79 31.52 -35.91
CA PRO A 20 -17.91 32.11 -35.17
C PRO A 20 -17.51 32.68 -33.80
N LEU A 21 -16.40 32.19 -33.23
CA LEU A 21 -15.87 32.62 -31.94
C LEU A 21 -14.82 33.73 -32.08
N ALA A 22 -14.42 34.09 -33.30
CA ALA A 22 -13.46 35.18 -33.58
C ALA A 22 -13.75 36.49 -32.82
N PRO A 23 -15.01 37.01 -32.70
CA PRO A 23 -15.25 38.22 -31.93
C PRO A 23 -14.97 38.09 -30.42
N TYR A 24 -14.99 36.86 -29.90
CA TYR A 24 -14.74 36.53 -28.49
C TYR A 24 -13.29 36.07 -28.22
N ILE A 25 -12.51 35.79 -29.26
CA ILE A 25 -11.09 35.46 -29.16
C ILE A 25 -10.29 36.76 -29.11
N LYS A 26 -9.83 37.12 -27.91
CA LYS A 26 -8.99 38.31 -27.67
C LYS A 26 -7.53 37.91 -27.55
N SER A 27 -6.62 38.82 -27.94
CA SER A 27 -5.20 38.60 -27.72
C SER A 27 -4.91 38.51 -26.21
N ARG A 28 -3.82 37.86 -25.81
CA ARG A 28 -3.46 37.74 -24.38
C ARG A 28 -3.39 39.11 -23.70
N GLN A 29 -2.88 40.12 -24.39
CA GLN A 29 -2.75 41.48 -23.88
C GLN A 29 -4.10 42.19 -23.77
N GLU A 30 -4.98 42.05 -24.76
CA GLU A 30 -6.34 42.57 -24.71
C GLU A 30 -7.16 41.92 -23.60
N ALA A 31 -7.07 40.60 -23.46
CA ALA A 31 -7.75 39.86 -22.40
C ALA A 31 -7.28 40.32 -21.01
N LEU A 32 -5.97 40.57 -20.83
CA LEU A 32 -5.43 41.14 -19.60
C LEU A 32 -5.96 42.56 -19.35
N ARG A 33 -5.97 43.43 -20.37
CA ARG A 33 -6.52 44.80 -20.27
C ARG A 33 -8.00 44.79 -19.89
N ILE A 34 -8.80 43.94 -20.53
CA ILE A 34 -10.22 43.78 -20.21
C ILE A 34 -10.41 43.31 -18.77
N ARG A 35 -9.65 42.29 -18.32
CA ARG A 35 -9.70 41.82 -16.93
C ARG A 35 -9.33 42.92 -15.94
N GLN A 36 -8.30 43.73 -16.24
CA GLN A 36 -7.89 44.84 -15.38
C GLN A 36 -9.00 45.90 -15.26
N VAL A 37 -9.61 46.30 -16.38
CA VAL A 37 -10.72 47.26 -16.39
C VAL A 37 -11.91 46.72 -15.61
N LEU A 38 -12.34 45.48 -15.86
CA LEU A 38 -13.46 44.87 -15.13
C LEU A 38 -13.17 44.73 -13.63
N THR A 39 -11.95 44.37 -13.28
CA THR A 39 -11.53 44.29 -11.87
C THR A 39 -11.59 45.67 -11.22
N SER A 40 -11.08 46.72 -11.88
CA SER A 40 -11.13 48.09 -11.34
C SER A 40 -12.57 48.57 -11.13
N TYR A 41 -13.47 48.22 -12.05
CA TYR A 41 -14.87 48.56 -11.97
C TYR A 41 -15.58 47.83 -10.81
N LEU A 42 -15.41 46.51 -10.68
CA LEU A 42 -15.99 45.75 -9.57
C LEU A 42 -15.42 46.20 -8.22
N ARG A 43 -14.12 46.52 -8.16
CA ARG A 43 -13.49 47.08 -6.96
C ARG A 43 -14.10 48.41 -6.54
N SER A 44 -14.49 49.26 -7.49
CA SER A 44 -15.11 50.55 -7.16
C SER A 44 -16.43 50.39 -6.36
N GLN A 45 -17.08 49.23 -6.52
CA GLN A 45 -18.39 48.89 -5.97
C GLN A 45 -18.32 48.05 -4.70
N ILE A 46 -17.14 47.57 -4.30
CA ILE A 46 -16.95 46.71 -3.14
C ILE A 46 -16.09 47.44 -2.10
N THR A 47 -16.45 47.35 -0.82
CA THR A 47 -15.60 47.80 0.30
C THR A 47 -14.86 46.60 0.88
N PHE A 48 -13.53 46.69 0.92
CA PHE A 48 -12.66 45.65 1.47
C PHE A 48 -12.31 45.95 2.93
N ALA A 49 -12.04 44.89 3.71
CA ALA A 49 -11.52 45.01 5.07
C ALA A 49 -10.05 45.46 5.01
N ASP A 50 -9.73 46.57 5.67
CA ASP A 50 -8.35 46.99 5.90
C ASP A 50 -7.86 46.39 7.22
N ASP A 51 -7.40 45.14 7.18
CA ASP A 51 -7.00 44.39 8.39
C ASP A 51 -5.48 44.47 8.70
N ASN A 52 -4.72 45.41 8.11
CA ASN A 52 -3.30 45.55 8.44
C ASN A 52 -2.78 47.01 8.42
N PRO A 53 -2.31 47.56 9.55
CA PRO A 53 -1.72 48.90 9.61
C PRO A 53 -0.38 48.99 8.86
N ASP A 54 0.31 47.87 8.64
CA ASP A 54 1.60 47.80 7.96
C ASP A 54 1.48 47.82 6.42
N TYR A 55 0.30 47.44 5.89
CA TYR A 55 0.01 47.43 4.45
C TYR A 55 -1.45 47.84 4.18
N PRO A 56 -1.78 49.14 4.24
CA PRO A 56 -3.09 49.60 3.77
C PRO A 56 -3.28 49.13 2.32
N ASN A 57 -4.47 48.58 1.99
CA ASN A 57 -4.80 48.08 0.65
C ASN A 57 -4.15 46.76 0.18
N ALA A 58 -3.71 45.86 1.07
CA ALA A 58 -3.17 44.54 0.67
C ALA A 58 -4.15 43.72 -0.18
N HIS A 59 -5.43 43.70 0.19
CA HIS A 59 -6.50 43.02 -0.56
C HIS A 59 -7.02 43.85 -1.76
N ALA A 60 -6.76 45.15 -1.78
CA ALA A 60 -7.22 46.02 -2.88
C ALA A 60 -6.32 45.97 -4.12
N ARG A 61 -5.09 45.46 -4.01
CA ARG A 61 -4.13 45.40 -5.14
C ARG A 61 -4.21 44.10 -5.95
N SER A 62 -4.55 42.96 -5.35
CA SER A 62 -4.54 41.66 -6.04
C SER A 62 -5.86 41.32 -6.77
N HIS A 63 -5.79 40.87 -8.03
CA HIS A 63 -6.97 40.38 -8.76
C HIS A 63 -7.55 39.09 -8.16
N LEU A 64 -6.73 38.35 -7.40
CA LEU A 64 -7.08 37.09 -6.76
C LEU A 64 -8.01 37.30 -5.55
N SER A 65 -8.02 38.50 -4.96
CA SER A 65 -8.90 38.85 -3.84
C SER A 65 -10.38 38.88 -4.22
N LEU A 66 -10.71 39.00 -5.51
CA LEU A 66 -12.08 38.84 -6.02
C LEU A 66 -12.51 37.38 -6.18
N CYS A 67 -11.54 36.46 -6.28
CA CYS A 67 -11.81 35.02 -6.43
C CYS A 67 -12.06 34.33 -5.08
N VAL A 68 -11.64 34.94 -3.96
CA VAL A 68 -11.88 34.43 -2.61
C VAL A 68 -12.53 35.54 -1.75
N PRO A 69 -13.83 35.81 -1.92
CA PRO A 69 -14.55 36.87 -1.21
C PRO A 69 -14.90 36.52 0.25
N GLN A 70 -14.29 35.47 0.82
CA GLN A 70 -14.75 34.88 2.07
C GLN A 70 -14.36 35.71 3.30
N ASP A 71 -13.18 36.32 3.30
CA ASP A 71 -12.73 37.12 4.45
C ASP A 71 -12.48 38.60 4.13
N ALA A 72 -12.30 38.95 2.85
CA ALA A 72 -11.84 40.29 2.47
C ALA A 72 -12.94 41.34 2.22
N VAL A 73 -14.21 40.94 2.02
CA VAL A 73 -15.30 41.86 1.62
C VAL A 73 -16.20 42.20 2.81
N VAL A 74 -16.32 43.49 3.12
CA VAL A 74 -17.08 44.02 4.27
C VAL A 74 -18.47 44.48 3.86
N ASP A 75 -18.58 45.16 2.71
CA ASP A 75 -19.85 45.66 2.19
C ASP A 75 -19.82 45.87 0.68
N VAL A 76 -21.01 46.08 0.11
CA VAL A 76 -21.21 46.43 -1.32
C VAL A 76 -21.85 47.81 -1.39
N LYS A 77 -21.25 48.72 -2.16
CA LYS A 77 -21.80 50.06 -2.40
C LYS A 77 -23.07 49.98 -3.26
N HIS A 78 -23.83 51.09 -3.29
CA HIS A 78 -25.06 51.19 -4.09
C HIS A 78 -24.82 50.77 -5.55
N ILE A 79 -25.58 49.75 -6.00
CA ILE A 79 -25.46 49.18 -7.34
C ILE A 79 -26.03 50.19 -8.37
N PRO A 80 -25.23 50.69 -9.32
CA PRO A 80 -25.74 51.55 -10.39
C PRO A 80 -26.86 50.86 -11.18
N PRO A 81 -27.97 51.55 -11.50
CA PRO A 81 -29.06 50.96 -12.30
C PRO A 81 -28.65 50.66 -13.76
N GLU A 82 -27.52 51.21 -14.21
CA GLU A 82 -26.92 50.99 -15.53
C GLU A 82 -26.33 49.58 -15.70
N LEU A 83 -26.11 48.85 -14.60
CA LEU A 83 -25.66 47.46 -14.65
C LEU A 83 -26.82 46.52 -14.95
N THR A 84 -26.76 45.88 -16.10
CA THR A 84 -27.73 44.87 -16.54
C THR A 84 -27.10 43.47 -16.62
N GLY A 85 -27.92 42.43 -16.42
CA GLY A 85 -27.54 41.02 -16.51
C GLY A 85 -26.67 40.50 -15.36
N LEU A 86 -25.79 39.54 -15.67
CA LEU A 86 -24.99 38.75 -14.71
C LEU A 86 -24.18 39.58 -13.71
N ARG A 87 -23.71 40.78 -14.12
CA ARG A 87 -22.92 41.65 -13.24
C ARG A 87 -23.74 42.19 -12.08
N ARG A 88 -25.01 42.53 -12.33
CA ARG A 88 -25.95 42.98 -11.30
C ARG A 88 -26.33 41.83 -10.38
N GLU A 89 -26.60 40.66 -10.94
CA GLU A 89 -26.92 39.44 -10.18
C GLU A 89 -25.77 39.06 -9.25
N TYR A 90 -24.53 39.13 -9.72
CA TYR A 90 -23.34 38.88 -8.91
C TYR A 90 -23.25 39.84 -7.71
N LEU A 91 -23.43 41.14 -7.93
CA LEU A 91 -23.36 42.14 -6.85
C LEU A 91 -24.50 41.97 -5.84
N LEU A 92 -25.72 41.64 -6.31
CA LEU A 92 -26.86 41.34 -5.45
C LEU A 92 -26.61 40.08 -4.61
N ALA A 93 -26.08 39.02 -5.22
CA ALA A 93 -25.72 37.80 -4.51
C ALA A 93 -24.60 38.07 -3.48
N LEU A 94 -23.64 38.93 -3.82
CA LEU A 94 -22.56 39.32 -2.91
C LEU A 94 -23.12 40.11 -1.72
N GLN A 95 -24.01 41.08 -1.97
CA GLN A 95 -24.69 41.84 -0.92
C GLN A 95 -25.50 40.93 0.01
N ALA A 96 -26.28 39.99 -0.56
CA ALA A 96 -27.04 39.01 0.21
C ALA A 96 -26.11 38.11 1.06
N ASN A 97 -24.97 37.69 0.52
CA ASN A 97 -23.99 36.89 1.24
C ASN A 97 -23.37 37.65 2.42
N VAL A 98 -23.00 38.92 2.21
CA VAL A 98 -22.49 39.79 3.27
C VAL A 98 -23.53 39.99 4.37
N ASN A 99 -24.79 40.23 4.01
CA ASN A 99 -25.88 40.37 4.99
C ASN A 99 -26.10 39.08 5.78
N ALA A 100 -26.16 37.92 5.12
CA ALA A 100 -26.30 36.63 5.79
C ALA A 100 -25.14 36.35 6.76
N ARG A 101 -23.91 36.79 6.45
CA ARG A 101 -22.77 36.69 7.36
C ARG A 101 -22.91 37.62 8.56
N LYS A 102 -23.34 38.86 8.36
CA LYS A 102 -23.60 39.80 9.45
C LYS A 102 -24.67 39.24 10.39
N GLU A 103 -25.76 38.69 9.86
CA GLU A 103 -26.81 38.03 10.63
C GLU A 103 -26.29 36.80 11.39
N TYR A 104 -25.51 35.93 10.72
CA TYR A 104 -24.90 34.77 11.37
C TYR A 104 -23.99 35.18 12.52
N ARG A 105 -23.13 36.19 12.33
CA ARG A 105 -22.26 36.73 13.38
C ARG A 105 -23.08 37.29 14.54
N LEU A 106 -24.13 38.06 14.27
CA LEU A 106 -25.03 38.55 15.32
C LEU A 106 -25.70 37.41 16.10
N VAL A 107 -26.12 36.34 15.42
CA VAL A 107 -26.73 35.17 16.07
C VAL A 107 -25.70 34.38 16.87
N SER A 108 -24.50 34.17 16.35
CA SER A 108 -23.42 33.50 17.07
C SER A 108 -22.99 34.31 18.29
N ASP A 109 -22.89 35.63 18.16
CA ASP A 109 -22.50 36.52 19.25
C ASP A 109 -23.59 36.55 20.32
N ARG A 110 -24.88 36.57 19.94
CA ARG A 110 -25.99 36.42 20.89
C ARG A 110 -25.99 35.07 21.60
N TYR A 111 -25.63 33.99 20.92
CA TYR A 111 -25.51 32.66 21.54
C TYR A 111 -24.33 32.60 22.52
N ASN A 112 -23.21 33.22 22.15
CA ASN A 112 -22.00 33.27 22.98
C ASN A 112 -22.18 34.21 24.18
N SER A 113 -22.83 35.37 24.01
CA SER A 113 -23.11 36.33 25.08
C SER A 113 -24.26 35.88 25.99
N GLY A 114 -25.26 35.19 25.43
CA GLY A 114 -26.36 34.58 26.18
C GLY A 114 -25.90 33.49 27.15
N LYS A 115 -24.79 32.79 26.83
CA LYS A 115 -24.10 31.89 27.78
C LYS A 115 -23.40 32.61 28.92
N THR A 116 -23.05 33.89 28.77
CA THR A 116 -22.31 34.65 29.79
C THR A 116 -23.23 35.49 30.70
N GLN A 117 -24.52 35.62 30.38
CA GLN A 117 -25.38 36.65 31.00
C GLN A 117 -26.81 36.20 31.41
N GLY A 118 -27.00 34.94 31.82
CA GLY A 118 -28.17 34.52 32.61
C GLY A 118 -27.71 33.62 33.76
N GLN A 119 -28.01 33.83 35.05
CA GLN A 119 -28.91 34.73 35.80
C GLN A 119 -28.32 34.95 37.21
N PRO A 120 -28.72 35.99 37.98
CA PRO A 120 -28.80 35.91 39.43
C PRO A 120 -30.21 35.45 39.87
N SER A 121 -30.24 34.64 40.93
CA SER A 121 -31.40 34.21 41.76
C SER A 121 -32.07 32.89 41.44
N GLY A 122 -32.04 31.98 42.43
CA GLY A 122 -32.97 30.87 42.59
C GLY A 122 -32.28 29.53 42.78
N GLY A 123 -31.88 29.21 44.01
CA GLY A 123 -31.09 28.02 44.31
C GLY A 123 -31.79 26.70 44.03
N VAL A 124 -31.06 25.80 43.37
CA VAL A 124 -30.81 24.40 43.76
C VAL A 124 -29.44 24.07 43.16
N ASN A 125 -28.53 23.52 43.97
CA ASN A 125 -27.19 23.12 43.56
C ASN A 125 -27.26 22.13 42.39
N THR A 126 -27.13 22.62 41.17
CA THR A 126 -26.75 21.84 40.00
C THR A 126 -25.45 22.46 39.52
N HIS A 127 -24.38 21.67 39.58
CA HIS A 127 -23.10 22.05 39.01
C HIS A 127 -23.32 22.46 37.54
N PRO A 128 -22.55 23.44 37.01
CA PRO A 128 -22.61 23.76 35.58
C PRO A 128 -22.26 22.50 34.81
N VAL A 129 -23.28 21.82 34.26
CA VAL A 129 -23.09 20.61 33.48
C VAL A 129 -22.48 21.06 32.17
N ASP A 130 -21.23 20.65 31.94
CA ASP A 130 -20.54 20.97 30.70
C ASP A 130 -21.42 20.51 29.52
N PRO A 131 -21.61 21.32 28.48
CA PRO A 131 -22.43 20.93 27.33
C PRO A 131 -21.87 19.67 26.64
N ASN A 132 -20.57 19.42 26.82
CA ASN A 132 -19.92 18.18 26.41
C ASN A 132 -20.38 16.97 27.21
N SER A 133 -20.67 17.14 28.51
CA SER A 133 -21.21 16.07 29.35
C SER A 133 -22.68 15.77 29.05
N GLU A 134 -23.49 16.78 28.68
CA GLU A 134 -24.86 16.55 28.19
C GLU A 134 -24.86 15.83 26.83
N LEU A 135 -23.97 16.21 25.93
CA LEU A 135 -23.81 15.55 24.64
C LEU A 135 -23.31 14.11 24.84
N GLN A 136 -22.34 13.89 25.72
CA GLN A 136 -21.87 12.54 26.08
C GLN A 136 -23.00 11.70 26.69
N ALA A 137 -23.78 12.25 27.62
CA ALA A 137 -24.94 11.57 28.19
C ALA A 137 -26.00 11.24 27.13
N TYR A 138 -26.22 12.11 26.15
CA TYR A 138 -27.13 11.86 25.02
C TYR A 138 -26.59 10.76 24.08
N LEU A 139 -25.29 10.72 23.82
CA LEU A 139 -24.66 9.66 23.03
C LEU A 139 -24.71 8.31 23.76
N GLU A 140 -24.52 8.31 25.08
CA GLU A 140 -24.68 7.12 25.92
C GLU A 140 -26.14 6.62 25.87
N LEU A 141 -27.12 7.52 26.03
CA LEU A 141 -28.53 7.18 25.89
C LEU A 141 -28.86 6.58 24.52
N LEU A 142 -28.28 7.11 23.43
CA LEU A 142 -28.45 6.55 22.09
C LEU A 142 -27.83 5.16 21.96
N ARG A 143 -26.66 4.93 22.56
CA ARG A 143 -26.02 3.60 22.60
C ARG A 143 -26.88 2.62 23.39
N ASP A 144 -27.44 3.05 24.51
CA ASP A 144 -28.29 2.22 25.35
C ASP A 144 -29.63 1.91 24.68
N ARG A 145 -30.24 2.85 23.98
CA ARG A 145 -31.43 2.59 23.14
C ARG A 145 -31.15 1.54 22.06
N ARG A 146 -29.98 1.61 21.40
CA ARG A 146 -29.57 0.60 20.41
C ARG A 146 -29.34 -0.76 21.05
N ARG A 147 -28.71 -0.81 22.23
CA ARG A 147 -28.53 -2.06 23.01
C ARG A 147 -29.87 -2.65 23.43
N HIS A 148 -30.79 -1.82 23.91
CA HIS A 148 -32.13 -2.24 24.30
C HIS A 148 -32.92 -2.79 23.10
N ALA A 149 -32.85 -2.13 21.93
CA ALA A 149 -33.46 -2.67 20.71
C ALA A 149 -32.90 -4.04 20.32
N LYS A 150 -31.59 -4.26 20.44
CA LYS A 150 -30.98 -5.58 20.22
C LYS A 150 -31.46 -6.62 21.24
N LEU A 151 -31.54 -6.25 22.52
CA LEU A 151 -32.05 -7.14 23.57
C LEU A 151 -33.53 -7.48 23.36
N GLN A 152 -34.36 -6.55 22.90
CA GLN A 152 -35.75 -6.84 22.53
C GLN A 152 -35.83 -7.86 21.38
N VAL A 153 -34.92 -7.79 20.41
CA VAL A 153 -34.84 -8.77 19.32
C VAL A 153 -34.47 -10.16 19.87
N PHE A 154 -33.46 -10.24 20.75
CA PHE A 154 -33.11 -11.50 21.41
C PHE A 154 -34.26 -12.03 22.27
N GLN A 155 -34.96 -11.16 23.00
CA GLN A 155 -36.12 -11.56 23.80
C GLN A 155 -37.24 -12.12 22.92
N ARG A 156 -37.53 -11.51 21.77
CA ARG A 156 -38.50 -12.04 20.80
C ARG A 156 -38.09 -13.41 20.29
N TYR A 157 -36.82 -13.61 19.92
CA TYR A 157 -36.34 -14.92 19.49
C TYR A 157 -36.35 -15.95 20.62
N LEU A 158 -36.04 -15.56 21.86
CA LEU A 158 -36.18 -16.45 23.02
C LEU A 158 -37.65 -16.81 23.30
N GLU A 159 -38.57 -15.89 23.13
CA GLU A 159 -40.00 -16.15 23.24
C GLU A 159 -40.50 -17.05 22.09
N GLU A 160 -39.99 -16.88 20.87
CA GLU A 160 -40.26 -17.77 19.74
C GLU A 160 -39.68 -19.18 19.97
N LEU A 161 -38.48 -19.29 20.54
CA LEU A 161 -37.88 -20.57 20.91
C LEU A 161 -38.64 -21.24 22.04
N LYS A 162 -39.04 -20.51 23.09
CA LYS A 162 -39.91 -21.04 24.16
C LYS A 162 -41.27 -21.51 23.65
N LYS A 163 -41.81 -20.88 22.60
CA LYS A 163 -43.03 -21.33 21.92
C LYS A 163 -42.79 -22.58 21.05
N ARG A 164 -41.56 -22.77 20.54
CA ARG A 164 -41.12 -23.95 19.77
C ARG A 164 -40.74 -25.13 20.68
N ASP A 165 -40.26 -24.87 21.89
CA ASP A 165 -39.82 -25.86 22.89
C ASP A 165 -40.98 -26.47 23.72
N ILE A 166 -42.18 -26.57 23.16
CA ILE A 166 -43.17 -27.55 23.63
C ILE A 166 -42.93 -28.87 22.84
N ILE A 167 -41.71 -29.37 22.90
CA ILE A 167 -41.40 -30.75 22.58
C ILE A 167 -41.30 -31.45 23.93
N LYS A 168 -42.14 -32.46 24.12
CA LYS A 168 -42.38 -33.11 25.40
C LYS A 168 -41.07 -33.65 26.00
N PRO A 169 -40.91 -33.62 27.33
CA PRO A 169 -39.72 -34.15 28.04
C PRO A 169 -39.66 -35.68 28.06
N GLU A 170 -40.15 -36.36 27.02
CA GLU A 170 -40.20 -37.81 26.92
C GLU A 170 -39.09 -38.36 25.99
N ASP A 171 -38.39 -37.49 25.25
CA ASP A 171 -37.30 -37.89 24.34
C ASP A 171 -35.89 -37.76 24.94
N PHE A 172 -35.72 -37.10 26.10
CA PHE A 172 -34.41 -36.93 26.75
C PHE A 172 -34.00 -38.11 27.65
N ASP A 173 -34.91 -39.03 27.99
CA ASP A 173 -34.63 -40.13 28.91
C ASP A 173 -33.76 -41.26 28.32
N ARG A 174 -33.36 -41.18 27.05
CA ARG A 174 -32.50 -42.21 26.42
C ARG A 174 -30.99 -41.96 26.47
N ILE A 175 -30.53 -40.77 26.87
CA ILE A 175 -29.10 -40.41 26.78
C ILE A 175 -28.48 -40.18 28.17
N GLY A 176 -29.29 -40.10 29.23
CA GLY A 176 -28.88 -39.68 30.57
C GLY A 176 -28.29 -40.74 31.52
N ASN A 177 -27.72 -41.86 31.05
CA ASN A 177 -27.21 -42.93 31.94
C ASN A 177 -25.72 -43.27 31.74
N ARG A 178 -24.85 -42.27 31.62
CA ARG A 178 -23.40 -42.48 31.82
C ARG A 178 -22.67 -41.26 32.38
N GLY A 179 -23.18 -40.73 33.48
CA GLY A 179 -22.50 -39.67 34.21
C GLY A 179 -22.65 -39.86 35.70
N GLN A 180 -21.71 -40.57 36.33
CA GLN A 180 -21.37 -40.31 37.72
C GLN A 180 -19.95 -40.78 38.04
N GLN A 181 -19.26 -39.93 38.82
CA GLN A 181 -17.92 -40.03 39.42
C GLN A 181 -16.80 -39.43 38.53
N SER A 182 -16.48 -38.14 38.63
CA SER A 182 -15.78 -37.42 39.72
C SER A 182 -14.28 -37.71 39.79
N ALA A 183 -13.44 -36.85 39.20
CA ALA A 183 -12.23 -36.24 39.79
C ALA A 183 -11.42 -35.47 38.71
N LEU A 184 -10.73 -34.42 39.16
CA LEU A 184 -9.85 -33.48 38.42
C LEU A 184 -8.52 -34.15 37.93
N PRO A 185 -7.62 -33.46 37.16
CA PRO A 185 -6.90 -33.99 35.99
C PRO A 185 -5.41 -34.28 36.27
N PRO A 186 -4.68 -34.91 35.33
CA PRO A 186 -3.68 -34.12 34.59
C PRO A 186 -3.43 -34.59 33.14
N ASP A 187 -2.91 -33.65 32.35
CA ASP A 187 -1.96 -33.76 31.24
C ASP A 187 -1.92 -34.99 30.30
N LEU A 188 -1.96 -34.59 29.02
CA LEU A 188 -1.29 -35.14 27.84
C LEU A 188 -1.93 -36.32 27.08
N GLU A 189 -1.81 -36.12 25.76
CA GLU A 189 -1.88 -37.06 24.64
C GLU A 189 -3.26 -37.42 24.08
N ASP A 190 -3.47 -36.85 22.89
CA ASP A 190 -3.86 -37.55 21.68
C ASP A 190 -4.95 -38.59 21.80
N GLN A 191 -6.14 -38.23 21.30
CA GLN A 191 -6.83 -39.05 20.31
C GLN A 191 -8.00 -38.28 19.68
N ASN A 192 -7.79 -37.98 18.40
CA ASN A 192 -8.59 -38.48 17.30
C ASN A 192 -10.07 -38.05 17.18
N GLY A 193 -10.40 -37.61 15.96
CA GLY A 193 -11.66 -38.03 15.32
C GLY A 193 -12.91 -37.28 15.72
N CYS A 194 -13.18 -36.19 15.03
CA CYS A 194 -14.48 -36.09 14.35
C CYS A 194 -14.30 -35.23 13.10
N ALA A 195 -14.08 -35.90 11.97
CA ALA A 195 -14.47 -35.38 10.68
C ALA A 195 -15.99 -35.21 10.68
N SER A 196 -16.45 -34.10 11.24
CA SER A 196 -17.73 -33.54 10.83
C SER A 196 -17.39 -32.55 9.73
N GLU A 197 -18.11 -32.63 8.61
CA GLU A 197 -18.12 -31.63 7.56
C GLU A 197 -18.47 -30.27 8.16
N ASN A 198 -17.47 -29.60 8.72
CA ASN A 198 -17.61 -28.22 9.15
C ASN A 198 -17.72 -27.45 7.85
N GLY A 199 -18.94 -27.01 7.53
CA GLY A 199 -19.19 -26.18 6.37
C GLY A 199 -18.21 -25.00 6.36
N ILE A 200 -17.93 -24.47 5.18
CA ILE A 200 -17.04 -23.29 5.02
C ILE A 200 -17.43 -22.17 6.00
N GLU A 201 -18.72 -22.08 6.34
CA GLU A 201 -19.29 -21.18 7.34
C GLU A 201 -18.78 -21.45 8.77
N ASP A 202 -18.67 -22.70 9.21
CA ASP A 202 -18.12 -23.05 10.54
C ASP A 202 -16.61 -22.78 10.62
N LEU A 203 -15.89 -23.03 9.53
CA LEU A 203 -14.47 -22.64 9.40
C LEU A 203 -14.31 -21.12 9.46
N MET A 204 -15.19 -20.39 8.77
CA MET A 204 -15.23 -18.93 8.80
C MET A 204 -15.54 -18.41 10.21
N HIS A 205 -16.53 -18.98 10.92
CA HIS A 205 -16.83 -18.60 12.29
C HIS A 205 -15.70 -18.95 13.28
N ASN A 206 -15.00 -20.06 13.06
CA ASN A 206 -13.82 -20.41 13.84
C ASN A 206 -12.66 -19.44 13.59
N LEU A 207 -12.46 -19.00 12.33
CA LEU A 207 -11.51 -17.96 11.97
C LEU A 207 -11.90 -16.60 12.56
N GLU A 208 -13.16 -16.19 12.44
CA GLU A 208 -13.67 -14.97 13.07
C GLU A 208 -13.43 -14.99 14.58
N ARG A 209 -13.72 -16.11 15.25
CA ARG A 209 -13.47 -16.29 16.69
C ARG A 209 -11.97 -16.30 17.00
N ALA A 210 -11.12 -16.84 16.14
CA ALA A 210 -9.67 -16.80 16.30
C ALA A 210 -9.13 -15.37 16.12
N VAL A 211 -9.59 -14.63 15.10
CA VAL A 211 -9.22 -13.24 14.83
C VAL A 211 -9.65 -12.33 15.97
N ILE A 212 -10.87 -12.50 16.49
CA ILE A 212 -11.34 -11.72 17.66
C ILE A 212 -10.50 -12.04 18.89
N ARG A 213 -10.14 -13.31 19.13
CA ARG A 213 -9.25 -13.70 20.24
C ARG A 213 -7.86 -13.07 20.09
N ALA A 214 -7.26 -13.17 18.91
CA ALA A 214 -5.96 -12.58 18.60
C ALA A 214 -5.97 -11.05 18.75
N ARG A 215 -7.01 -10.38 18.24
CA ARG A 215 -7.18 -8.93 18.39
C ARG A 215 -7.30 -8.53 19.85
N ASN A 216 -8.11 -9.24 20.64
CA ASN A 216 -8.25 -8.97 22.07
C ASN A 216 -6.92 -9.19 22.81
N GLN A 217 -6.13 -10.18 22.42
CA GLN A 217 -4.81 -10.43 23.00
C GLN A 217 -3.82 -9.31 22.65
N LEU A 218 -3.79 -8.87 21.40
CA LEU A 218 -2.99 -7.73 20.95
C LEU A 218 -3.39 -6.43 21.66
N GLU A 219 -4.69 -6.18 21.85
CA GLU A 219 -5.16 -5.00 22.58
C GLU A 219 -4.75 -5.05 24.07
N ARG A 220 -4.69 -6.24 24.69
CA ARG A 220 -4.16 -6.39 26.06
C ARG A 220 -2.66 -6.14 26.10
N GLU A 221 -1.88 -6.71 25.19
CA GLU A 221 -0.43 -6.52 25.11
C GLU A 221 -0.08 -5.05 24.85
N LYS A 222 -0.83 -4.36 23.99
CA LYS A 222 -0.68 -2.91 23.77
C LYS A 222 -0.91 -2.10 25.04
N ARG A 223 -1.96 -2.41 25.81
CA ARG A 223 -2.22 -1.74 27.09
C ARG A 223 -1.10 -1.99 28.09
N LEU A 224 -0.61 -3.23 28.21
CA LEU A 224 0.53 -3.55 29.07
C LEU A 224 1.80 -2.79 28.64
N LEU A 225 2.04 -2.66 27.33
CA LEU A 225 3.16 -1.87 26.82
C LEU A 225 3.00 -0.38 27.10
N GLU A 226 1.79 0.17 26.98
CA GLU A 226 1.49 1.56 27.32
C GLU A 226 1.64 1.81 28.82
N GLU A 227 1.22 0.87 29.66
CA GLU A 227 1.41 0.91 31.12
C GLU A 227 2.91 0.86 31.50
N LEU A 228 3.70 -0.02 30.87
CA LEU A 228 5.15 -0.10 31.09
C LEU A 228 5.87 1.17 30.60
N LYS A 229 5.45 1.74 29.48
CA LYS A 229 5.98 3.02 28.99
C LYS A 229 5.64 4.16 29.95
N ALA A 230 4.41 4.23 30.42
CA ALA A 230 3.99 5.24 31.39
C ALA A 230 4.73 5.10 32.73
N GLN A 231 5.02 3.87 33.18
CA GLN A 231 5.85 3.61 34.36
C GLN A 231 7.29 4.09 34.15
N HIS A 232 7.90 3.78 32.99
CA HIS A 232 9.25 4.24 32.64
C HIS A 232 9.33 5.77 32.52
N ASP A 233 8.33 6.41 31.89
CA ASP A 233 8.25 7.86 31.76
C ASP A 233 8.02 8.55 33.12
N SER A 234 7.44 7.85 34.10
CA SER A 234 7.26 8.36 35.47
C SER A 234 8.48 8.16 36.38
N GLU A 235 9.30 7.13 36.11
CA GLU A 235 10.56 6.87 36.83
C GLU A 235 11.72 7.75 36.32
N ASP A 236 11.74 8.12 35.04
CA ASP A 236 12.74 9.04 34.46
C ASP A 236 12.59 10.51 34.93
N GLY A 237 11.56 10.82 35.73
CA GLY A 237 11.28 12.17 36.25
C GLY A 237 12.02 12.56 37.53
N SER A 238 12.77 11.65 38.17
CA SER A 238 13.44 11.92 39.45
C SER A 238 14.92 11.49 39.44
N GLU A 239 15.81 12.46 39.26
CA GLU A 239 17.23 12.45 39.66
C GLU A 239 18.00 11.12 39.47
N ASN A 240 18.35 10.75 38.24
CA ASN A 240 19.40 9.72 38.07
C ASN A 240 20.20 9.75 36.75
N ASP A 241 20.66 10.93 36.33
CA ASP A 241 21.56 11.06 35.16
C ASP A 241 22.95 10.40 35.36
N GLY A 242 23.30 10.00 36.59
CA GLY A 242 24.61 9.39 36.90
C GLY A 242 24.64 7.85 36.88
N ILE A 243 23.52 7.18 37.17
CA ILE A 243 23.44 5.70 37.22
C ILE A 243 23.03 5.11 35.85
N ALA A 244 22.48 5.94 34.96
CA ALA A 244 21.85 5.49 33.72
C ALA A 244 22.80 5.09 32.58
N ILE A 245 24.03 5.60 32.49
CA ILE A 245 24.91 5.28 31.33
C ILE A 245 25.54 3.90 31.48
N GLY A 246 26.04 3.57 32.67
CA GLY A 246 26.60 2.26 32.96
C GLY A 246 25.55 1.15 32.86
N ALA A 247 24.38 1.37 33.45
CA ALA A 247 23.26 0.43 33.39
C ALA A 247 22.72 0.25 31.96
N LYS A 248 22.65 1.33 31.16
CA LYS A 248 22.28 1.25 29.73
C LYS A 248 23.32 0.51 28.91
N VAL A 249 24.62 0.73 29.14
CA VAL A 249 25.68 -0.01 28.46
C VAL A 249 25.63 -1.49 28.84
N THR A 250 25.43 -1.84 30.11
CA THR A 250 25.31 -3.23 30.53
C THR A 250 24.03 -3.89 29.99
N ALA A 251 22.90 -3.17 29.92
CA ALA A 251 21.67 -3.68 29.33
C ALA A 251 21.80 -3.86 27.80
N LEU A 252 22.46 -2.94 27.12
CA LEU A 252 22.78 -3.06 25.69
C LEU A 252 23.77 -4.20 25.42
N GLN A 253 24.70 -4.43 26.34
CA GLN A 253 25.64 -5.53 26.26
C GLN A 253 24.95 -6.86 26.51
N GLN A 254 24.07 -6.96 27.52
CA GLN A 254 23.25 -8.15 27.76
C GLN A 254 22.29 -8.43 26.60
N THR A 255 21.64 -7.42 26.03
CA THR A 255 20.77 -7.61 24.86
C THR A 255 21.57 -8.02 23.63
N ARG A 256 22.77 -7.47 23.43
CA ARG A 256 23.71 -7.95 22.42
C ARG A 256 24.08 -9.42 22.66
N ASP A 257 24.45 -9.78 23.89
CA ASP A 257 24.89 -11.13 24.22
C ASP A 257 23.75 -12.14 24.07
N VAL A 258 22.52 -11.78 24.44
CA VAL A 258 21.32 -12.61 24.22
C VAL A 258 20.97 -12.72 22.73
N LEU A 259 21.13 -11.65 21.94
CA LEU A 259 20.92 -11.72 20.49
C LEU A 259 22.00 -12.55 19.80
N VAL A 260 23.26 -12.43 20.22
CA VAL A 260 24.38 -13.24 19.74
C VAL A 260 24.12 -14.70 20.10
N GLN A 261 23.77 -15.00 21.35
CA GLN A 261 23.41 -16.35 21.78
C GLN A 261 22.21 -16.89 21.00
N TRP A 262 21.18 -16.09 20.74
CA TRP A 262 20.02 -16.51 19.96
C TRP A 262 20.39 -16.77 18.49
N VAL A 263 21.25 -15.93 17.90
CA VAL A 263 21.74 -16.13 16.53
C VAL A 263 22.66 -17.35 16.46
N GLU A 264 23.53 -17.56 17.45
CA GLU A 264 24.39 -18.73 17.57
C GLU A 264 23.57 -20.00 17.83
N GLU A 265 22.50 -19.93 18.61
CA GLU A 265 21.57 -21.04 18.83
C GLU A 265 20.75 -21.31 17.57
N LYS A 266 20.36 -20.27 16.80
CA LYS A 266 19.66 -20.46 15.53
C LYS A 266 20.57 -20.99 14.43
N LEU A 267 21.79 -20.48 14.30
CA LEU A 267 22.81 -20.98 13.37
C LEU A 267 23.32 -22.38 13.79
N GLY A 268 23.49 -22.61 15.09
CA GLY A 268 23.81 -23.91 15.67
C GLY A 268 22.68 -24.91 15.53
N SER A 269 21.42 -24.49 15.63
CA SER A 269 20.27 -25.34 15.29
C SER A 269 20.24 -25.67 13.81
N VAL A 270 20.55 -24.72 12.92
CA VAL A 270 20.65 -24.97 11.48
C VAL A 270 21.83 -25.89 11.13
N GLY A 271 22.91 -25.88 11.93
CA GLY A 271 24.06 -26.78 11.78
C GLY A 271 23.92 -28.15 12.45
N ASN A 272 23.12 -28.27 13.53
CA ASN A 272 22.86 -29.53 14.25
C ASN A 272 21.53 -30.22 13.83
N ASN A 273 20.71 -29.63 12.97
CA ASN A 273 19.48 -30.25 12.47
C ASN A 273 19.72 -31.38 11.44
N GLU A 274 20.98 -31.73 11.15
CA GLU A 274 21.32 -32.95 10.40
C GLU A 274 21.46 -34.19 11.30
N ASP A 275 21.55 -34.04 12.64
CA ASP A 275 21.77 -35.17 13.57
C ASP A 275 20.83 -35.16 14.80
N GLY A 276 19.54 -34.92 14.58
CA GLY A 276 18.46 -35.18 15.53
C GLY A 276 17.24 -35.71 14.77
N PRO A 277 16.47 -36.68 15.29
CA PRO A 277 15.55 -37.47 14.48
C PRO A 277 14.42 -36.58 13.97
N VAL A 278 14.57 -36.09 12.75
CA VAL A 278 13.47 -35.62 11.92
C VAL A 278 12.57 -36.83 11.77
N GLN A 279 11.39 -36.75 12.35
CA GLN A 279 10.31 -37.65 11.98
C GLN A 279 9.96 -37.31 10.53
N GLU A 280 10.70 -37.90 9.59
CA GLU A 280 10.35 -37.91 8.18
C GLU A 280 8.92 -38.44 8.09
N LEU A 281 8.00 -37.56 7.73
CA LEU A 281 6.67 -37.98 7.33
C LEU A 281 6.86 -38.98 6.18
N PRO A 282 6.24 -40.16 6.23
CA PRO A 282 6.52 -41.23 5.29
C PRO A 282 6.32 -40.74 3.84
N PRO A 283 7.16 -41.16 2.89
CA PRO A 283 7.14 -40.66 1.51
C PRO A 283 5.77 -40.80 0.83
N GLU A 284 4.95 -41.75 1.28
CA GLU A 284 3.56 -41.89 0.84
C GLU A 284 2.67 -40.68 1.18
N GLU A 285 2.88 -39.97 2.28
CA GLU A 285 2.05 -38.81 2.67
C GLU A 285 2.40 -37.58 1.84
N ILE A 286 3.67 -37.43 1.46
CA ILE A 286 4.14 -36.36 0.57
C ILE A 286 3.58 -36.58 -0.83
N GLU A 287 3.63 -37.81 -1.36
CA GLU A 287 3.02 -38.16 -2.65
C GLU A 287 1.50 -37.97 -2.64
N LYS A 288 0.80 -38.39 -1.57
CA LYS A 288 -0.65 -38.16 -1.42
C LYS A 288 -0.99 -36.67 -1.40
N SER A 289 -0.19 -35.85 -0.73
CA SER A 289 -0.39 -34.39 -0.70
C SER A 289 -0.14 -33.73 -2.06
N ALA A 290 0.85 -34.21 -2.81
CA ALA A 290 1.13 -33.73 -4.16
C ALA A 290 0.00 -34.09 -5.13
N ASN A 291 -0.51 -35.31 -5.05
CA ASN A 291 -1.65 -35.78 -5.85
C ASN A 291 -2.93 -34.97 -5.52
N LEU A 292 -3.19 -34.67 -4.24
CA LEU A 292 -4.31 -33.80 -3.85
C LEU A 292 -4.18 -32.37 -4.39
N LEU A 293 -2.96 -31.83 -4.47
CA LEU A 293 -2.72 -30.52 -5.09
C LEU A 293 -2.89 -30.56 -6.60
N GLU A 294 -2.51 -31.64 -7.26
CA GLU A 294 -2.77 -31.84 -8.70
C GLU A 294 -4.26 -31.97 -8.99
N ASP A 295 -5.01 -32.72 -8.17
CA ASP A 295 -6.46 -32.83 -8.27
C ASP A 295 -7.16 -31.48 -8.06
N GLN A 296 -6.71 -30.68 -7.10
CA GLN A 296 -7.22 -29.32 -6.88
C GLN A 296 -6.92 -28.40 -8.06
N LYS A 297 -5.72 -28.49 -8.66
CA LYS A 297 -5.38 -27.74 -9.88
C LYS A 297 -6.26 -28.16 -11.06
N ALA A 298 -6.52 -29.46 -11.22
CA ALA A 298 -7.40 -29.98 -12.27
C ALA A 298 -8.84 -29.48 -12.08
N GLN A 299 -9.36 -29.49 -10.85
CA GLN A 299 -10.69 -28.94 -10.52
C GLN A 299 -10.78 -27.44 -10.81
N ILE A 300 -9.76 -26.65 -10.47
CA ILE A 300 -9.71 -25.22 -10.78
C ILE A 300 -9.70 -24.99 -12.29
N ALA A 301 -8.92 -25.79 -13.04
CA ALA A 301 -8.87 -25.70 -14.49
C ALA A 301 -10.22 -26.04 -15.14
N GLU A 302 -10.92 -27.06 -14.65
CA GLU A 302 -12.25 -27.44 -15.13
C GLU A 302 -13.30 -26.36 -14.80
N GLN A 303 -13.29 -25.82 -13.58
CA GLN A 303 -14.16 -24.71 -13.19
C GLN A 303 -13.90 -23.46 -14.03
N TYR A 304 -12.64 -23.17 -14.34
CA TYR A 304 -12.27 -22.05 -15.19
C TYR A 304 -12.71 -22.27 -16.65
N ALA A 305 -12.59 -23.48 -17.18
CA ALA A 305 -13.12 -23.83 -18.50
C ALA A 305 -14.64 -23.68 -18.56
N ALA A 306 -15.36 -24.17 -17.54
CA ALA A 306 -16.81 -24.01 -17.43
C ALA A 306 -17.23 -22.53 -17.35
N TYR A 307 -16.49 -21.71 -16.60
CA TYR A 307 -16.68 -20.26 -16.52
C TYR A 307 -16.49 -19.58 -17.89
N VAL A 308 -15.42 -19.92 -18.60
CA VAL A 308 -15.14 -19.37 -19.94
C VAL A 308 -16.24 -19.75 -20.92
N ASP A 309 -16.71 -21.00 -20.88
CA ASP A 309 -17.80 -21.46 -21.75
C ASP A 309 -19.14 -20.80 -21.40
N ALA A 310 -19.45 -20.61 -20.12
CA ALA A 310 -20.62 -19.84 -19.69
C ALA A 310 -20.55 -18.39 -20.21
N ARG A 311 -19.36 -17.77 -20.15
CA ARG A 311 -19.13 -16.41 -20.65
C ARG A 311 -19.24 -16.33 -22.16
N LYS A 312 -18.73 -17.31 -22.90
CA LYS A 312 -18.91 -17.41 -24.36
C LYS A 312 -20.39 -17.52 -24.72
N ARG A 313 -21.14 -18.42 -24.04
CA ARG A 313 -22.60 -18.55 -24.25
C ARG A 313 -23.36 -17.27 -23.97
N LEU A 314 -22.97 -16.53 -22.93
CA LEU A 314 -23.56 -15.22 -22.62
C LEU A 314 -23.26 -14.21 -23.73
N LEU A 315 -22.01 -14.13 -24.21
CA LEU A 315 -21.64 -13.25 -25.32
C LEU A 315 -22.32 -13.65 -26.63
N ASP A 316 -22.53 -14.94 -26.88
CA ASP A 316 -23.28 -15.44 -28.03
C ASP A 316 -24.77 -15.09 -27.92
N ALA A 317 -25.36 -15.21 -26.73
CA ALA A 317 -26.74 -14.80 -26.48
C ALA A 317 -26.91 -13.27 -26.61
N ALA A 318 -25.97 -12.50 -26.07
CA ALA A 318 -25.95 -11.04 -26.17
C ALA A 318 -25.73 -10.59 -27.63
N SER A 319 -24.82 -11.23 -28.37
CA SER A 319 -24.61 -10.91 -29.78
C SER A 319 -25.82 -11.25 -30.64
N ARG A 320 -26.53 -12.35 -30.36
CA ARG A 320 -27.82 -12.68 -30.99
C ARG A 320 -28.91 -11.68 -30.64
N ALA A 321 -28.99 -11.23 -29.39
CA ALA A 321 -29.94 -10.21 -28.94
C ALA A 321 -29.63 -8.82 -29.50
N CYS A 322 -28.36 -8.54 -29.81
CA CYS A 322 -27.89 -7.28 -30.40
C CYS A 322 -27.76 -7.32 -31.92
N GLN A 323 -28.14 -8.42 -32.60
CA GLN A 323 -28.22 -8.40 -34.06
C GLN A 323 -29.38 -7.48 -34.47
N PRO A 324 -29.15 -6.48 -35.34
CA PRO A 324 -30.23 -5.66 -35.87
C PRO A 324 -31.17 -6.56 -36.68
N ILE A 325 -32.48 -6.48 -36.43
CA ILE A 325 -33.50 -7.11 -37.27
C ILE A 325 -33.38 -6.47 -38.65
N GLY A 326 -32.57 -7.08 -39.50
CA GLY A 326 -32.37 -6.68 -40.88
C GLY A 326 -33.65 -6.98 -41.65
N THR A 327 -34.29 -5.91 -42.12
CA THR A 327 -35.33 -5.95 -43.14
C THR A 327 -34.82 -6.75 -44.36
N SER A 328 -35.26 -7.99 -44.52
CA SER A 328 -35.07 -8.71 -45.78
C SER A 328 -36.07 -8.17 -46.81
N SER A 329 -35.52 -7.48 -47.80
CA SER A 329 -36.21 -7.02 -48.99
C SER A 329 -36.47 -8.21 -49.93
N VAL A 330 -37.74 -8.61 -50.03
CA VAL A 330 -38.52 -9.04 -51.22
C VAL A 330 -37.79 -9.84 -52.32
N GLN A 331 -38.28 -11.06 -52.57
CA GLN A 331 -38.61 -11.49 -53.93
C GLN A 331 -40.00 -12.18 -53.93
N PRO A 332 -40.91 -11.88 -54.89
CA PRO A 332 -42.30 -12.28 -54.82
C PRO A 332 -42.55 -13.59 -55.56
N ALA A 333 -43.24 -14.54 -54.92
CA ALA A 333 -43.91 -15.63 -55.60
C ALA A 333 -45.24 -15.95 -54.89
N SER A 334 -46.31 -15.67 -55.62
CA SER A 334 -47.66 -16.24 -55.55
C SER A 334 -48.31 -16.53 -54.19
N ARG A 335 -49.40 -15.78 -53.94
CA ARG A 335 -50.56 -16.16 -53.10
C ARG A 335 -50.94 -17.65 -53.26
N PRO A 336 -51.50 -18.29 -52.22
CA PRO A 336 -52.94 -18.17 -51.97
C PRO A 336 -53.31 -17.72 -50.55
N THR A 337 -54.44 -17.02 -50.54
CA THR A 337 -55.32 -16.65 -49.44
C THR A 337 -55.42 -17.67 -48.30
N GLU A 338 -55.12 -17.23 -47.08
CA GLU A 338 -55.91 -17.62 -45.91
C GLU A 338 -56.20 -16.41 -45.02
N LYS A 339 -57.48 -16.27 -44.69
CA LYS A 339 -58.05 -15.24 -43.85
C LYS A 339 -57.50 -15.40 -42.44
N ARG A 340 -56.78 -14.40 -41.91
CA ARG A 340 -56.63 -14.27 -40.45
C ARG A 340 -57.03 -12.86 -40.04
N LYS A 341 -58.13 -12.83 -39.27
CA LYS A 341 -58.67 -11.72 -38.51
C LYS A 341 -57.53 -10.87 -37.93
N THR A 342 -57.51 -9.60 -38.29
CA THR A 342 -56.79 -8.55 -37.55
C THR A 342 -57.49 -8.39 -36.20
N THR A 343 -56.94 -8.99 -35.16
CA THR A 343 -57.08 -8.49 -33.79
C THR A 343 -55.99 -7.42 -33.59
N PRO A 344 -56.31 -6.21 -33.11
CA PRO A 344 -55.28 -5.31 -32.66
C PRO A 344 -54.68 -5.93 -31.40
N GLU A 345 -53.41 -6.34 -31.45
CA GLU A 345 -52.66 -6.54 -30.21
C GLU A 345 -52.47 -5.15 -29.58
N GLU A 346 -53.25 -4.90 -28.53
CA GLU A 346 -52.95 -3.90 -27.53
C GLU A 346 -51.52 -4.15 -27.05
N THR A 347 -50.61 -3.25 -27.39
CA THR A 347 -49.40 -3.07 -26.60
C THR A 347 -49.85 -2.87 -25.15
N PRO A 348 -49.42 -3.69 -24.18
CA PRO A 348 -49.75 -3.42 -22.80
C PRO A 348 -49.14 -2.06 -22.47
N THR A 349 -49.99 -1.06 -22.28
CA THR A 349 -49.60 0.23 -21.72
C THR A 349 -49.09 -0.06 -20.34
N LEU A 350 -47.76 -0.16 -20.21
CA LEU A 350 -47.07 -0.26 -18.92
C LEU A 350 -47.60 0.87 -18.05
N GLU A 351 -48.24 0.48 -16.93
CA GLU A 351 -48.80 1.43 -16.00
C GLU A 351 -47.63 2.27 -15.47
N PRO A 352 -47.71 3.62 -15.51
CA PRO A 352 -46.60 4.48 -15.11
C PRO A 352 -46.14 4.23 -13.66
N VAL A 353 -47.00 3.63 -12.84
CA VAL A 353 -46.71 3.20 -11.46
C VAL A 353 -45.74 2.01 -11.42
N ASP A 354 -45.85 1.05 -12.35
CA ASP A 354 -44.96 -0.12 -12.44
C ASP A 354 -43.56 0.26 -12.95
N VAL A 355 -43.48 1.30 -13.79
CA VAL A 355 -42.19 1.86 -14.23
C VAL A 355 -41.49 2.59 -13.07
N LEU A 356 -42.26 3.27 -12.22
CA LEU A 356 -41.73 3.95 -11.03
C LEU A 356 -41.25 2.96 -9.96
N SER A 357 -41.98 1.86 -9.72
CA SER A 357 -41.55 0.82 -8.77
C SER A 357 -40.27 0.13 -9.25
N PHE A 358 -40.17 -0.22 -10.54
CA PHE A 358 -38.93 -0.76 -11.12
C PHE A 358 -37.76 0.23 -11.01
N ALA A 359 -38.01 1.52 -11.22
CA ALA A 359 -36.98 2.54 -11.07
C ALA A 359 -36.46 2.65 -9.63
N ASP A 360 -37.34 2.57 -8.64
CA ASP A 360 -36.99 2.70 -7.22
C ASP A 360 -36.34 1.41 -6.67
N GLU A 361 -36.86 0.24 -7.05
CA GLU A 361 -36.37 -1.06 -6.57
C GLU A 361 -35.09 -1.53 -7.26
N GLN A 362 -34.87 -1.20 -8.54
CA GLN A 362 -33.75 -1.75 -9.32
C GLN A 362 -32.77 -0.68 -9.78
N LEU A 363 -33.23 0.36 -10.47
CA LEU A 363 -32.33 1.38 -11.03
C LEU A 363 -31.67 2.25 -9.96
N LEU A 364 -32.42 2.65 -8.92
CA LEU A 364 -31.92 3.50 -7.86
C LEU A 364 -30.81 2.81 -7.03
N PRO A 365 -30.98 1.57 -6.53
CA PRO A 365 -29.88 0.87 -5.86
C PRO A 365 -28.71 0.57 -6.80
N LEU A 366 -28.94 0.22 -8.07
CA LEU A 366 -27.84 0.05 -9.03
C LEU A 366 -27.04 1.34 -9.23
N SER A 367 -27.70 2.49 -9.32
CA SER A 367 -27.04 3.79 -9.42
C SER A 367 -26.23 4.13 -8.16
N LYS A 368 -26.74 3.78 -6.97
CA LYS A 368 -26.03 3.92 -5.69
C LYS A 368 -24.80 3.00 -5.65
N CYS A 369 -24.92 1.74 -6.08
CA CYS A 369 -23.81 0.79 -6.18
C CYS A 369 -22.75 1.27 -7.17
N GLN A 370 -23.16 1.76 -8.34
CA GLN A 370 -22.23 2.33 -9.33
C GLN A 370 -21.47 3.54 -8.76
N ARG A 371 -22.17 4.42 -8.03
CA ARG A 371 -21.54 5.58 -7.37
C ARG A 371 -20.56 5.14 -6.28
N ALA A 372 -20.93 4.16 -5.46
CA ALA A 372 -20.06 3.60 -4.43
C ALA A 372 -18.81 2.95 -5.04
N LEU A 373 -18.97 2.14 -6.10
CA LEU A 373 -17.85 1.51 -6.81
C LEU A 373 -16.95 2.56 -7.46
N ALA A 374 -17.53 3.60 -8.09
CA ALA A 374 -16.76 4.71 -8.63
C ALA A 374 -15.94 5.41 -7.54
N LEU A 375 -16.54 5.70 -6.37
CA LEU A 375 -15.83 6.29 -5.23
C LEU A 375 -14.70 5.38 -4.72
N GLN A 376 -14.95 4.07 -4.59
CA GLN A 376 -13.91 3.10 -4.21
C GLN A 376 -12.79 3.06 -5.24
N LYS A 377 -13.10 3.07 -6.53
CA LYS A 377 -12.11 3.14 -7.61
C LYS A 377 -11.27 4.42 -7.52
N PHE A 378 -11.89 5.58 -7.31
CA PHE A 378 -11.16 6.84 -7.14
C PHE A 378 -10.27 6.82 -5.88
N TYR A 379 -10.76 6.25 -4.78
CA TYR A 379 -9.98 6.10 -3.56
C TYR A 379 -8.76 5.19 -3.80
N LEU A 380 -8.96 3.99 -4.36
CA LEU A 380 -7.88 3.03 -4.62
C LEU A 380 -6.87 3.54 -5.66
N THR A 381 -7.33 4.19 -6.71
CA THR A 381 -6.43 4.81 -7.69
C THR A 381 -5.66 5.98 -7.09
N GLY A 382 -6.29 6.77 -6.22
CA GLY A 382 -5.64 7.84 -5.48
C GLY A 382 -4.60 7.33 -4.48
N THR A 383 -4.89 6.28 -3.73
CA THR A 383 -3.91 5.65 -2.81
C THR A 383 -2.77 5.00 -3.60
N LEU A 384 -3.06 4.26 -4.67
CA LEU A 384 -2.04 3.65 -5.53
C LEU A 384 -1.14 4.72 -6.17
N ALA A 385 -1.69 5.83 -6.65
CA ALA A 385 -0.89 6.92 -7.21
C ALA A 385 0.00 7.58 -6.16
N LYS A 386 -0.50 7.76 -4.92
CA LYS A 386 0.31 8.25 -3.78
C LYS A 386 1.46 7.29 -3.50
N GLU A 387 1.17 6.00 -3.31
CA GLU A 387 2.20 4.98 -3.05
C GLU A 387 3.22 4.86 -4.19
N LYS A 388 2.77 4.96 -5.44
CA LYS A 388 3.66 5.00 -6.60
C LYS A 388 4.58 6.24 -6.58
N SER A 389 4.05 7.41 -6.24
CA SER A 389 4.87 8.62 -6.15
C SER A 389 5.85 8.60 -4.97
N THR A 390 5.47 8.03 -3.82
CA THR A 390 6.34 7.90 -2.65
C THR A 390 7.47 6.91 -2.91
N THR A 391 7.15 5.75 -3.48
CA THR A 391 8.15 4.75 -3.89
C THR A 391 9.09 5.29 -4.95
N LEU A 392 8.59 5.97 -5.99
CA LEU A 392 9.45 6.62 -6.98
C LEU A 392 10.38 7.66 -6.36
N ARG A 393 9.89 8.45 -5.40
CA ARG A 393 10.74 9.43 -4.69
C ARG A 393 11.85 8.75 -3.90
N ILE A 394 11.54 7.67 -3.19
CA ILE A 394 12.53 6.90 -2.41
C ILE A 394 13.54 6.25 -3.36
N LEU A 395 13.09 5.61 -4.44
CA LEU A 395 13.97 4.97 -5.42
C LEU A 395 14.89 5.97 -6.15
N ASN A 396 14.38 7.15 -6.50
CA ASN A 396 15.23 8.20 -7.07
C ASN A 396 16.27 8.71 -6.07
N ARG A 397 15.89 8.89 -4.80
CA ARG A 397 16.85 9.25 -3.75
C ARG A 397 17.93 8.17 -3.57
N LEU A 398 17.53 6.90 -3.50
CA LEU A 398 18.47 5.77 -3.40
C LEU A 398 19.38 5.70 -4.63
N ARG A 399 18.87 6.04 -5.81
CA ARG A 399 19.65 6.14 -7.04
C ARG A 399 20.68 7.27 -6.99
N ASP A 400 20.32 8.42 -6.43
CA ASP A 400 21.26 9.55 -6.28
C ASP A 400 22.33 9.25 -5.22
N GLU A 401 21.98 8.45 -4.20
CA GLU A 401 22.92 7.99 -3.16
C GLU A 401 23.80 6.81 -3.63
N SER A 402 23.38 6.05 -4.64
CA SER A 402 24.11 4.86 -5.10
C SER A 402 25.15 5.15 -6.16
N ARG A 403 26.34 4.56 -5.97
CA ARG A 403 27.43 4.59 -6.95
C ARG A 403 27.35 3.44 -7.97
N LEU A 404 26.59 2.42 -7.64
CA LEU A 404 26.41 1.21 -8.43
C LEU A 404 25.77 1.49 -9.81
N LEU A 405 24.74 2.35 -9.87
CA LEU A 405 24.04 2.65 -11.13
C LEU A 405 24.88 3.47 -12.12
N PRO A 406 25.65 4.49 -11.69
CA PRO A 406 26.62 5.16 -12.54
C PRO A 406 27.75 4.25 -13.05
N GLU A 407 28.25 3.34 -12.20
CA GLU A 407 29.35 2.42 -12.54
C GLU A 407 28.89 1.34 -13.54
N TYR A 408 27.67 0.81 -13.37
CA TYR A 408 27.10 -0.24 -14.21
C TYR A 408 25.79 0.21 -14.88
N PRO A 409 25.86 1.13 -15.87
CA PRO A 409 24.67 1.65 -16.53
C PRO A 409 24.10 0.63 -17.52
N MET A 410 22.80 0.35 -17.41
CA MET A 410 22.12 -0.54 -18.35
C MET A 410 22.19 -0.01 -19.81
N PRO A 411 22.80 -0.76 -20.75
CA PRO A 411 23.08 -0.28 -22.11
C PRO A 411 21.80 0.05 -22.90
N ALA A 412 20.70 -0.69 -22.69
CA ALA A 412 19.40 -0.44 -23.32
C ALA A 412 18.81 0.97 -23.03
N ARG A 413 19.29 1.65 -21.99
CA ARG A 413 18.80 2.98 -21.56
C ARG A 413 19.72 4.14 -21.88
N GLN A 414 20.94 3.84 -22.34
CA GLN A 414 21.85 4.88 -22.79
C GLN A 414 21.26 5.61 -24.01
N PRO A 415 21.33 6.95 -24.08
CA PRO A 415 20.73 7.73 -25.16
C PRO A 415 21.23 7.31 -26.55
N ARG A 416 22.45 6.76 -26.63
CA ARG A 416 23.06 6.23 -27.86
C ARG A 416 22.45 4.92 -28.35
N PHE A 417 21.91 4.09 -27.45
CA PHE A 417 21.38 2.75 -27.75
C PHE A 417 19.84 2.69 -27.73
N LYS A 418 19.15 3.77 -27.38
CA LYS A 418 17.67 3.87 -27.42
C LYS A 418 17.10 3.47 -28.78
N HIS A 419 17.78 3.82 -29.88
CA HIS A 419 17.35 3.48 -31.23
C HIS A 419 17.56 1.99 -31.57
N ALA A 420 18.60 1.35 -31.03
CA ALA A 420 18.87 -0.08 -31.23
C ALA A 420 17.94 -0.95 -30.38
N ALA A 421 17.72 -0.59 -29.11
CA ALA A 421 16.80 -1.30 -28.23
C ALA A 421 15.34 -1.20 -28.71
N ALA A 422 14.91 -0.03 -29.20
CA ALA A 422 13.59 0.14 -29.81
C ALA A 422 13.42 -0.73 -31.07
N ALA A 423 14.47 -0.90 -31.88
CA ALA A 423 14.45 -1.75 -33.06
C ALA A 423 14.38 -3.24 -32.74
N ILE A 424 14.99 -3.69 -31.64
CA ILE A 424 14.92 -5.08 -31.16
C ILE A 424 13.53 -5.38 -30.58
N ASN A 425 12.99 -4.48 -29.75
CA ASN A 425 11.64 -4.63 -29.19
C ASN A 425 10.55 -4.62 -30.28
N ALA A 426 10.76 -3.86 -31.37
CA ALA A 426 9.86 -3.87 -32.53
C ALA A 426 9.86 -5.21 -33.29
N ARG A 427 10.92 -6.02 -33.21
CA ARG A 427 10.99 -7.34 -33.86
C ARG A 427 10.31 -8.46 -33.05
N HIS A 428 10.05 -8.24 -31.76
CA HIS A 428 9.38 -9.21 -30.88
C HIS A 428 7.90 -8.86 -30.62
N ALA A 429 7.43 -7.68 -31.04
CA ALA A 429 6.03 -7.30 -30.96
C ALA A 429 5.26 -7.82 -32.18
N THR A 430 4.52 -8.93 -32.02
CA THR A 430 3.64 -9.49 -33.05
C THR A 430 2.27 -8.79 -33.15
N THR A 431 2.05 -7.68 -32.43
CA THR A 431 0.88 -6.81 -32.61
C THR A 431 1.25 -5.33 -32.46
N PRO A 432 0.65 -4.42 -33.25
CA PRO A 432 0.91 -2.98 -33.17
C PRO A 432 0.07 -2.39 -32.03
N VAL A 433 0.47 -2.67 -30.80
CA VAL A 433 0.03 -1.91 -29.63
C VAL A 433 1.23 -1.06 -29.23
N GLU A 434 1.05 0.26 -29.20
CA GLU A 434 2.01 1.21 -28.63
C GLU A 434 2.64 0.58 -27.36
N PRO A 435 3.97 0.45 -27.26
CA PRO A 435 4.57 -0.16 -26.09
C PRO A 435 4.16 0.69 -24.90
N ALA A 436 3.28 0.13 -24.05
CA ALA A 436 2.91 0.75 -22.79
C ALA A 436 4.23 1.09 -22.11
N LYS A 437 4.49 2.39 -21.91
CA LYS A 437 5.72 2.84 -21.24
C LYS A 437 5.85 2.01 -19.97
N PRO A 438 6.92 1.22 -19.81
CA PRO A 438 7.06 0.40 -18.61
C PRO A 438 6.95 1.34 -17.40
N ASP A 439 6.27 0.87 -16.36
CA ASP A 439 6.12 1.66 -15.14
C ASP A 439 7.51 2.11 -14.68
N GLU A 440 7.68 3.41 -14.39
CA GLU A 440 8.95 4.00 -14.02
C GLU A 440 9.59 3.26 -12.82
N VAL A 441 8.77 2.72 -11.92
CA VAL A 441 9.23 1.92 -10.77
C VAL A 441 9.87 0.62 -11.24
N VAL A 442 9.18 -0.12 -12.11
CA VAL A 442 9.68 -1.38 -12.69
C VAL A 442 10.94 -1.11 -13.48
N ALA A 443 10.94 -0.01 -14.23
CA ALA A 443 12.11 0.42 -14.95
C ALA A 443 13.29 0.64 -14.00
N LEU A 444 13.15 1.44 -12.95
CA LEU A 444 14.23 1.64 -11.96
C LEU A 444 14.70 0.31 -11.35
N ALA A 445 13.79 -0.58 -10.96
CA ALA A 445 14.13 -1.87 -10.39
C ALA A 445 14.96 -2.75 -11.34
N GLU A 446 14.59 -2.84 -12.62
CA GLU A 446 15.38 -3.55 -13.63
C GLU A 446 16.81 -3.00 -13.75
N ALA A 447 16.99 -1.68 -13.68
CA ALA A 447 18.30 -1.06 -13.76
C ALA A 447 19.19 -1.43 -12.56
N TRP A 448 18.60 -1.49 -11.38
CA TRP A 448 19.28 -1.94 -10.17
C TRP A 448 19.64 -3.42 -10.21
N ALA A 449 18.73 -4.28 -10.67
CA ALA A 449 18.99 -5.71 -10.81
C ALA A 449 20.16 -5.97 -11.77
N PHE A 450 20.16 -5.31 -12.93
CA PHE A 450 21.27 -5.41 -13.88
C PHE A 450 22.58 -4.88 -13.29
N ALA A 451 22.56 -3.73 -12.63
CA ALA A 451 23.76 -3.15 -12.04
C ALA A 451 24.32 -4.04 -10.92
N SER A 452 23.47 -4.70 -10.12
CA SER A 452 23.93 -5.62 -9.07
C SER A 452 24.51 -6.90 -9.64
N GLU A 453 23.94 -7.42 -10.73
CA GLU A 453 24.48 -8.60 -11.41
C GLU A 453 25.84 -8.28 -12.05
N ALA A 454 25.95 -7.15 -12.75
CA ALA A 454 27.19 -6.68 -13.37
C ALA A 454 28.29 -6.36 -12.35
N ALA A 455 27.93 -5.77 -11.20
CA ALA A 455 28.86 -5.57 -10.10
C ALA A 455 29.34 -6.92 -9.52
N GLY A 456 28.42 -7.87 -9.31
CA GLY A 456 28.77 -9.20 -8.81
C GLY A 456 29.68 -9.98 -9.76
N THR A 457 29.46 -9.89 -11.07
CA THR A 457 30.35 -10.52 -12.07
C THR A 457 31.71 -9.83 -12.09
N SER A 458 31.76 -8.49 -12.04
CA SER A 458 33.02 -7.74 -12.02
C SER A 458 33.84 -7.99 -10.75
N GLU A 459 33.19 -8.08 -9.58
CA GLU A 459 33.87 -8.42 -8.33
C GLU A 459 34.41 -9.85 -8.37
N ARG A 460 33.64 -10.79 -8.93
CA ARG A 460 34.08 -12.17 -9.11
C ARG A 460 35.31 -12.26 -10.03
N GLU A 461 35.26 -11.60 -11.19
CA GLU A 461 36.39 -11.53 -12.12
C GLU A 461 37.63 -10.88 -11.48
N ASN A 462 37.44 -9.83 -10.68
CA ASN A 462 38.53 -9.19 -9.95
C ASN A 462 39.13 -10.12 -8.87
N VAL A 463 38.30 -10.87 -8.13
CA VAL A 463 38.80 -11.85 -7.16
C VAL A 463 39.54 -12.98 -7.86
N GLU A 464 39.04 -13.47 -8.99
CA GLU A 464 39.71 -14.49 -9.80
C GLU A 464 41.08 -14.00 -10.29
N HIS A 465 41.15 -12.79 -10.84
CA HIS A 465 42.42 -12.20 -11.28
C HIS A 465 43.41 -12.01 -10.11
N ASN A 466 42.97 -11.50 -8.95
CA ASN A 466 43.84 -11.36 -7.78
C ASN A 466 44.29 -12.72 -7.22
N LEU A 467 43.48 -13.77 -7.39
CA LEU A 467 43.82 -15.13 -6.99
C LEU A 467 44.87 -15.70 -7.94
N GLU A 468 44.71 -15.51 -9.25
CA GLU A 468 45.71 -15.88 -10.26
C GLU A 468 47.05 -15.19 -9.99
N ASP A 469 47.05 -13.86 -9.82
CA ASP A 469 48.25 -13.09 -9.44
C ASP A 469 48.86 -13.59 -8.12
N GLY A 470 48.02 -13.93 -7.14
CA GLY A 470 48.46 -14.50 -5.86
C GLY A 470 49.13 -15.87 -6.02
N ILE A 471 48.62 -16.72 -6.93
CA ILE A 471 49.21 -18.02 -7.25
C ILE A 471 50.53 -17.84 -8.00
N GLU A 472 50.58 -16.95 -9.00
CA GLU A 472 51.80 -16.66 -9.76
C GLU A 472 52.90 -16.15 -8.83
N THR A 473 52.60 -15.16 -7.99
CA THR A 473 53.57 -14.64 -7.02
C THR A 473 54.00 -15.66 -5.96
N ALA A 474 53.10 -16.57 -5.54
CA ALA A 474 53.45 -17.67 -4.64
C ALA A 474 54.37 -18.69 -5.32
N GLN A 475 54.11 -19.04 -6.58
CA GLN A 475 54.98 -19.93 -7.37
C GLN A 475 56.35 -19.29 -7.62
N ASP A 476 56.42 -18.00 -7.94
CA ASP A 476 57.68 -17.27 -8.11
C ASP A 476 58.47 -17.24 -6.80
N ALA A 477 57.80 -17.04 -5.66
CA ALA A 477 58.43 -17.10 -4.35
C ALA A 477 58.93 -18.51 -4.01
N GLU A 478 58.17 -19.56 -4.33
CA GLU A 478 58.58 -20.96 -4.17
C GLU A 478 59.82 -21.28 -5.01
N GLN A 479 59.82 -20.86 -6.29
CA GLN A 479 60.98 -21.02 -7.18
C GLN A 479 62.21 -20.28 -6.65
N ALA A 480 62.05 -19.02 -6.22
CA ALA A 480 63.15 -18.25 -5.65
C ALA A 480 63.70 -18.87 -4.35
N LEU A 481 62.82 -19.42 -3.49
CA LEU A 481 63.25 -20.19 -2.32
C LEU A 481 64.03 -21.44 -2.74
N GLN A 482 63.53 -22.19 -3.72
CA GLN A 482 64.20 -23.38 -4.22
C GLN A 482 65.60 -23.05 -4.79
N GLU A 483 65.75 -21.94 -5.51
CA GLU A 483 67.05 -21.43 -5.96
C GLU A 483 67.99 -21.12 -4.79
N VAL A 484 67.52 -20.42 -3.75
CA VAL A 484 68.32 -20.11 -2.55
C VAL A 484 68.74 -21.39 -1.81
N TYR A 485 67.83 -22.36 -1.65
CA TYR A 485 68.12 -23.65 -1.03
C TYR A 485 69.13 -24.47 -1.85
N ASN A 486 69.01 -24.46 -3.18
CA ASN A 486 69.97 -25.06 -4.09
C ASN A 486 71.37 -24.44 -3.93
N ILE A 487 71.49 -23.11 -3.84
CA ILE A 487 72.76 -22.41 -3.57
C ILE A 487 73.35 -22.86 -2.23
N LEU A 488 72.49 -23.08 -1.22
CA LEU A 488 72.90 -23.55 0.11
C LEU A 488 73.18 -25.06 0.17
N ASN A 489 73.01 -25.81 -0.93
CA ASN A 489 73.07 -27.27 -1.00
C ASN A 489 72.13 -27.98 0.00
N GLN A 490 70.93 -27.43 0.22
CA GLN A 490 69.89 -28.02 1.05
C GLN A 490 68.67 -28.33 0.17
N ASP A 491 68.00 -29.47 0.40
CA ASP A 491 66.79 -29.82 -0.33
C ASP A 491 65.56 -29.18 0.32
N LEU A 492 64.83 -28.36 -0.43
CA LEU A 492 63.65 -27.63 0.04
C LEU A 492 62.54 -28.61 0.49
N GLU A 493 62.32 -29.69 -0.27
CA GLU A 493 61.31 -30.71 0.05
C GLU A 493 61.64 -31.51 1.33
N GLU A 494 62.92 -31.79 1.59
CA GLU A 494 63.34 -32.44 2.84
C GLU A 494 63.10 -31.52 4.04
N VAL A 495 63.34 -30.21 3.92
CA VAL A 495 63.13 -29.25 5.03
C VAL A 495 61.64 -29.01 5.30
N LEU A 496 60.81 -28.95 4.26
CA LEU A 496 59.36 -28.83 4.43
C LEU A 496 58.76 -30.11 5.02
N ARG A 497 59.18 -31.31 4.59
CA ARG A 497 58.76 -32.58 5.22
C ARG A 497 59.21 -32.67 6.68
N ASN A 498 60.48 -32.37 6.95
CA ASN A 498 61.01 -32.43 8.31
C ASN A 498 60.29 -31.45 9.25
N LYS A 499 59.79 -30.29 8.77
CA LYS A 499 58.99 -29.36 9.57
C LYS A 499 57.60 -29.91 9.91
N VAL A 500 56.90 -30.50 8.95
CA VAL A 500 55.58 -31.13 9.20
C VAL A 500 55.73 -32.30 10.18
N ASP A 501 56.78 -33.11 10.02
CA ASP A 501 57.11 -34.19 10.94
C ASP A 501 57.56 -33.67 12.32
N GLN A 502 58.17 -32.47 12.41
CA GLN A 502 58.55 -31.85 13.69
C GLN A 502 57.33 -31.28 14.43
N ASP A 503 56.41 -30.63 13.71
CA ASP A 503 55.19 -30.06 14.29
C ASP A 503 54.22 -31.17 14.76
N GLU A 504 54.21 -32.34 14.10
CA GLU A 504 53.49 -33.53 14.60
C GLU A 504 54.25 -34.27 15.73
N ALA A 505 55.59 -34.32 15.69
CA ALA A 505 56.41 -35.00 16.72
C ALA A 505 56.64 -34.16 17.99
N GLU A 506 56.36 -32.85 17.99
CA GLU A 506 56.41 -32.02 19.20
C GLU A 506 55.34 -32.38 20.25
N SER A 507 54.36 -33.22 19.89
CA SER A 507 53.47 -33.88 20.87
C SER A 507 54.09 -35.10 21.58
N SER A 508 55.27 -35.58 21.17
CA SER A 508 55.94 -36.73 21.79
C SER A 508 57.45 -36.52 21.90
N ARG A 509 57.89 -36.01 23.06
CA ARG A 509 59.30 -35.86 23.45
C ARG A 509 60.12 -37.12 23.16
N SER A 510 61.09 -37.04 22.24
CA SER A 510 62.39 -37.68 22.44
C SER A 510 63.48 -36.98 21.62
N ASN A 511 64.58 -36.66 22.30
CA ASN A 511 65.77 -36.01 21.76
C ASN A 511 66.51 -36.94 20.78
N ALA A 512 66.50 -36.62 19.50
CA ALA A 512 67.54 -37.03 18.57
C ALA A 512 68.04 -35.79 17.81
N ARG A 513 69.31 -35.42 17.99
CA ARG A 513 69.93 -34.28 17.30
C ARG A 513 70.05 -34.60 15.80
N PRO A 514 69.45 -33.82 14.89
CA PRO A 514 69.68 -34.01 13.47
C PRO A 514 71.10 -33.52 13.11
N ARG A 515 71.79 -34.30 12.27
CA ARG A 515 73.11 -33.95 11.71
C ARG A 515 72.98 -32.61 10.96
N ALA A 516 73.84 -31.65 11.28
CA ALA A 516 73.82 -30.33 10.66
C ALA A 516 74.22 -30.41 9.17
N LYS A 517 73.23 -30.53 8.28
CA LYS A 517 73.36 -30.33 6.83
C LYS A 517 73.41 -28.82 6.55
N GLY A 518 74.49 -28.15 6.93
CA GLY A 518 74.73 -26.74 6.64
C GLY A 518 75.53 -26.53 5.34
N PRO A 519 75.64 -25.31 4.81
CA PRO A 519 76.46 -24.99 3.62
C PRO A 519 77.95 -25.37 3.77
N TRP A 520 78.39 -25.64 5.01
CA TRP A 520 79.73 -26.09 5.36
C TRP A 520 79.89 -27.62 5.41
N ALA A 521 78.82 -28.40 5.24
CA ALA A 521 78.84 -29.86 5.36
C ALA A 521 79.60 -30.56 4.22
N LYS A 522 79.81 -29.90 3.08
CA LYS A 522 80.69 -30.37 1.98
C LYS A 522 82.14 -29.91 2.12
N LEU A 523 82.44 -29.07 3.11
CA LEU A 523 83.78 -28.60 3.43
C LEU A 523 84.40 -29.52 4.49
N ASP A 524 84.39 -30.84 4.22
CA ASP A 524 85.23 -31.78 4.95
C ASP A 524 86.69 -31.47 4.59
N GLY A 525 87.30 -30.61 5.41
CA GLY A 525 88.70 -30.24 5.31
C GLY A 525 89.61 -31.42 5.62
N GLN A 526 89.90 -32.24 4.60
CA GLN A 526 91.18 -32.93 4.51
C GLN A 526 92.20 -32.00 3.84
N ILE A 527 92.58 -30.93 4.55
CA ILE A 527 93.87 -30.27 4.26
C ILE A 527 94.88 -31.01 5.13
N GLY A 528 95.60 -31.94 4.52
CA GLY A 528 96.68 -32.67 5.17
C GLY A 528 97.76 -31.71 5.65
N VAL A 529 98.06 -31.74 6.93
CA VAL A 529 99.35 -31.28 7.45
C VAL A 529 100.32 -32.42 7.22
N THR A 530 101.14 -32.31 6.17
CA THR A 530 102.38 -33.08 6.04
C THR A 530 103.48 -32.36 6.81
N GLU A 531 103.93 -33.03 7.87
CA GLU A 531 105.15 -32.82 8.72
C GLU A 531 105.40 -31.46 9.39
#